data_AF-A0A8C5N299-F1
#
_entry.id   AF-A0A8C5N299-F1
#
_cell.length_a   1.000
_cell.length_b   1.000
_cell.length_c   1.000
_cell.angle_alpha   90.00
_cell.angle_beta   90.00
_cell.angle_gamma   90.00
#
_symmetry.space_group_name_H-M   'P 1'
#
loop_
_entity.id
_entity.type
_entity.pdbx_description
1 polymer ?
#
loop_
_entity_poly.entity_id
_entity_poly.type
_entity_poly.pdbx_seq_one_letter_code
_entity_poly.pdbx_strand_id
1 'polypeptide(L)'
;MDFDGKVWPLVGGFGRYTRLVAVATWLPNLAIALGFFSEDLFTARPVYQCPEDPGATRSECEGNSSGSAPGNLSHSCPGGWRYDTQGWLENNIITQWELVCGDQWKVPLEHICNLGGWLFGYIVFGLVCDSCHSLFPESPRWLLATQQLERCKEELRLFSRANGIDMPDNISGPDGLFTEIDCSCESVPRPRYYSICSIFRTRLIWRNALILGFTTFIGCGIRPCFMRNLQTLGPYIPYFLQAGSEVLACIMLCITVNHWGRRAVLLLCTILTGFCSLLLLAMTQYLFSGATLAISALGSLCAHAVVMLSIFYAGEVLPTVLRASGLGFIIGISMIGRAAFPIIELQEKAGFFLHHVVLSSFCILSVLSILLLPETKRKSLPENLRQGDSLRRPPLLIQPHQDAVPLLPHTKKVRMDYNPDSYARLASSTKKMITRDRLGTKKGAENRALTRD
;
A
#
# COMPACT_ATOMS: atom_id res chain seq x y z
N MET A 1 9.89 -5.36 22.79
CA MET A 1 8.87 -5.07 23.82
C MET A 1 7.48 -5.29 23.21
N ASP A 2 6.51 -5.87 23.91
CA ASP A 2 5.13 -5.97 23.41
C ASP A 2 4.37 -4.68 23.72
N PHE A 3 4.41 -3.73 22.79
CA PHE A 3 3.82 -2.41 22.95
C PHE A 3 2.29 -2.46 23.09
N ASP A 4 1.63 -3.33 22.32
CA ASP A 4 0.16 -3.40 22.29
C ASP A 4 -0.42 -4.07 23.55
N GLY A 5 0.25 -5.11 24.06
CA GLY A 5 -0.22 -5.86 25.23
C GLY A 5 0.13 -5.20 26.57
N LYS A 6 1.28 -4.51 26.65
CA LYS A 6 1.78 -3.96 27.92
C LYS A 6 1.68 -2.45 28.03
N VAL A 7 2.15 -1.72 27.02
CA VAL A 7 2.30 -0.25 27.08
C VAL A 7 0.96 0.43 26.85
N TRP A 8 0.22 0.01 25.83
CA TRP A 8 -1.00 0.68 25.40
C TRP A 8 -2.14 0.70 26.45
N PRO A 9 -2.42 -0.40 27.18
CA PRO A 9 -3.46 -0.39 28.22
C PRO A 9 -3.11 0.52 29.40
N LEU A 10 -1.83 0.65 29.75
CA LEU A 10 -1.36 1.46 30.88
C LEU A 10 -1.56 2.97 30.66
N VAL A 11 -1.59 3.40 29.41
CA VAL A 11 -1.75 4.82 29.02
C VAL A 11 -3.25 5.20 28.84
N GLY A 12 -4.16 4.27 29.13
CA GLY A 12 -5.61 4.45 28.98
C GLY A 12 -6.20 3.92 27.68
N GLY A 13 -5.40 3.19 26.90
CA GLY A 13 -5.84 2.52 25.67
C GLY A 13 -6.56 3.45 24.69
N PHE A 14 -7.72 3.01 24.19
CA PHE A 14 -8.56 3.80 23.28
C PHE A 14 -9.49 4.77 24.03
N GLY A 15 -8.86 5.63 24.85
CA GLY A 15 -9.52 6.62 25.71
C GLY A 15 -10.20 7.77 24.94
N ARG A 16 -10.62 8.82 25.66
CA ARG A 16 -11.30 9.98 25.06
C ARG A 16 -10.37 10.78 24.16
N TYR A 17 -9.15 11.03 24.60
CA TYR A 17 -8.16 11.80 23.83
C TYR A 17 -7.77 11.07 22.55
N THR A 18 -7.44 9.77 22.64
CA THR A 18 -7.11 8.93 21.49
C THR A 18 -8.24 8.89 20.46
N ARG A 19 -9.51 8.81 20.91
CA ARG A 19 -10.68 8.88 20.03
C ARG A 19 -10.82 10.22 19.33
N LEU A 20 -10.61 11.32 20.05
CA LEU A 20 -10.68 12.67 19.49
C LEU A 20 -9.60 12.88 18.42
N VAL A 21 -8.36 12.48 18.70
CA VAL A 21 -7.26 12.50 17.71
C VAL A 21 -7.61 11.63 16.51
N ALA A 22 -8.16 10.43 16.72
CA ALA A 22 -8.59 9.55 15.65
C ALA A 22 -9.73 10.13 14.81
N VAL A 23 -10.65 10.93 15.37
CA VAL A 23 -11.71 11.61 14.60
C VAL A 23 -11.12 12.83 13.86
N ALA A 24 -10.23 13.58 14.50
CA ALA A 24 -9.61 14.75 13.89
C ALA A 24 -8.80 14.40 12.64
N THR A 25 -8.15 13.22 12.60
CA THR A 25 -7.43 12.75 11.40
C THR A 25 -8.34 12.40 10.22
N TRP A 26 -9.65 12.24 10.42
CA TRP A 26 -10.59 12.01 9.32
C TRP A 26 -10.98 13.28 8.57
N LEU A 27 -10.88 14.47 9.19
CA LEU A 27 -11.27 15.72 8.53
C LEU A 27 -10.44 16.00 7.26
N PRO A 28 -9.10 15.90 7.27
CA PRO A 28 -8.32 16.03 6.03
C PRO A 28 -8.63 14.92 5.02
N ASN A 29 -8.89 13.69 5.47
CA ASN A 29 -9.22 12.58 4.58
C ASN A 29 -10.55 12.80 3.85
N LEU A 30 -11.54 13.38 4.53
CA LEU A 30 -12.82 13.75 3.93
C LEU A 30 -12.61 14.82 2.85
N ALA A 31 -11.79 15.84 3.12
CA ALA A 31 -11.47 16.88 2.14
C ALA A 31 -10.76 16.30 0.90
N ILE A 32 -9.79 15.39 1.10
CA ILE A 32 -9.10 14.69 0.01
C ILE A 32 -10.09 13.85 -0.82
N ALA A 33 -10.98 13.11 -0.16
CA ALA A 33 -11.99 12.30 -0.84
C ALA A 33 -12.96 13.15 -1.66
N LEU A 34 -13.43 14.28 -1.10
CA LEU A 34 -14.27 15.24 -1.81
C LEU A 34 -13.53 15.85 -3.01
N GLY A 35 -12.24 16.15 -2.88
CA GLY A 35 -11.39 16.62 -3.98
C GLY A 35 -11.40 15.63 -5.15
N PHE A 36 -11.11 14.35 -4.90
CA PHE A 36 -11.13 13.32 -5.94
C PHE A 36 -12.51 13.13 -6.57
N PHE A 37 -13.58 13.16 -5.79
CA PHE A 37 -14.94 12.99 -6.31
C PHE A 37 -15.40 14.19 -7.13
N SER A 38 -14.98 15.39 -6.75
CA SER A 38 -15.34 16.62 -7.46
C SER A 38 -14.74 16.69 -8.87
N GLU A 39 -13.50 16.22 -9.04
CA GLU A 39 -12.81 16.18 -10.33
C GLU A 39 -13.57 15.34 -11.36
N ASP A 40 -13.99 14.12 -10.97
CA ASP A 40 -14.75 13.20 -11.83
C ASP A 40 -16.10 13.81 -12.29
N LEU A 41 -16.70 14.70 -11.48
CA LEU A 41 -17.95 15.39 -11.80
C LEU A 41 -17.72 16.61 -12.71
N PHE A 42 -16.69 17.42 -12.43
CA PHE A 42 -16.38 18.61 -13.23
C PHE A 42 -15.87 18.29 -14.62
N THR A 43 -15.21 17.15 -14.85
CA THR A 43 -14.73 16.80 -16.18
C THR A 43 -15.63 15.80 -16.90
N ALA A 44 -16.83 15.54 -16.37
CA ALA A 44 -17.82 14.70 -17.03
C ALA A 44 -18.22 15.28 -18.39
N ARG A 45 -18.07 14.49 -19.45
CA ARG A 45 -18.35 14.90 -20.83
C ARG A 45 -19.84 14.73 -21.18
N PRO A 46 -20.60 15.82 -21.41
CA PRO A 46 -21.96 15.71 -21.95
C PRO A 46 -21.93 15.34 -23.43
N VAL A 47 -23.03 14.78 -23.91
CA VAL A 47 -23.23 14.57 -25.34
C VAL A 47 -23.40 15.93 -26.01
N TYR A 48 -22.70 16.17 -27.11
CA TYR A 48 -22.74 17.43 -27.85
C TYR A 48 -23.15 17.21 -29.31
N GLN A 49 -23.76 18.23 -29.90
CA GLN A 49 -24.22 18.24 -31.29
C GLN A 49 -24.02 19.63 -31.90
N CYS A 50 -23.53 19.69 -33.15
CA CYS A 50 -23.50 20.94 -33.92
C CYS A 50 -24.84 21.12 -34.67
N PRO A 51 -25.55 22.26 -34.51
CA PRO A 51 -26.87 22.47 -35.10
C PRO A 51 -26.93 22.45 -36.64
N GLU A 52 -25.81 22.67 -37.32
CA GLU A 52 -25.75 22.82 -38.79
C GLU A 52 -25.61 21.50 -39.56
N ASP A 53 -25.32 20.39 -38.88
CA ASP A 53 -25.25 19.04 -39.46
C ASP A 53 -26.33 18.10 -38.87
N PRO A 54 -27.58 18.13 -39.37
CA PRO A 54 -28.64 17.24 -38.89
C PRO A 54 -28.42 15.76 -39.24
N GLY A 55 -27.40 15.43 -40.06
CA GLY A 55 -27.01 14.06 -40.43
C GLY A 55 -25.81 13.48 -39.66
N ALA A 56 -25.13 14.27 -38.82
CA ALA A 56 -24.01 13.79 -38.01
C ALA A 56 -24.53 13.04 -36.77
N THR A 57 -23.99 11.85 -36.55
CA THR A 57 -24.22 11.03 -35.36
C THR A 57 -23.86 11.84 -34.09
N ARG A 58 -24.70 11.74 -33.05
CA ARG A 58 -24.44 12.37 -31.73
C ARG A 58 -23.00 12.04 -31.31
N SER A 59 -22.18 13.06 -31.02
CA SER A 59 -20.77 12.97 -30.58
C SER A 59 -19.69 12.59 -31.60
N GLU A 60 -19.86 12.88 -32.89
CA GLU A 60 -18.74 12.80 -33.85
C GLU A 60 -18.35 14.18 -34.39
N CYS A 61 -17.06 14.52 -34.23
CA CYS A 61 -16.43 15.65 -34.92
C CYS A 61 -16.02 15.28 -36.37
N GLU A 62 -16.34 14.07 -36.83
CA GLU A 62 -16.11 13.60 -38.20
C GLU A 62 -17.24 14.12 -39.10
N GLY A 63 -17.02 15.27 -39.73
CA GLY A 63 -17.82 15.70 -40.87
C GLY A 63 -17.53 14.81 -42.07
N ASN A 64 -18.57 14.19 -42.65
CA ASN A 64 -18.48 13.54 -43.96
C ASN A 64 -18.29 14.60 -45.05
N SER A 65 -17.07 15.09 -45.26
CA SER A 65 -16.73 15.83 -46.48
C SER A 65 -16.36 14.83 -47.56
N SER A 66 -17.34 14.47 -48.40
CA SER A 66 -17.09 13.82 -49.68
C SER A 66 -16.25 14.74 -50.58
N GLY A 67 -14.93 14.54 -50.52
CA GLY A 67 -13.99 14.99 -51.54
C GLY A 67 -13.49 16.43 -51.44
N SER A 68 -12.51 16.68 -50.57
CA SER A 68 -11.36 17.56 -50.86
C SER A 68 -10.44 17.68 -49.63
N ALA A 69 -9.19 17.22 -49.79
CA ALA A 69 -7.95 17.53 -49.03
C ALA A 69 -7.97 17.49 -47.48
N PRO A 70 -6.89 16.99 -46.82
CA PRO A 70 -6.78 16.98 -45.37
C PRO A 70 -6.46 18.40 -44.85
N GLY A 71 -7.49 19.22 -44.68
CA GLY A 71 -7.41 20.54 -44.04
C GLY A 71 -7.77 20.46 -42.56
N ASN A 72 -6.86 20.96 -41.71
CA ASN A 72 -6.95 21.22 -40.26
C ASN A 72 -8.16 20.67 -39.46
N LEU A 73 -7.85 19.80 -38.49
CA LEU A 73 -8.72 19.31 -37.41
C LEU A 73 -9.18 20.43 -36.43
N SER A 74 -9.80 21.48 -36.91
CA SER A 74 -10.42 22.51 -36.06
C SER A 74 -11.78 22.91 -36.63
N HIS A 75 -12.74 21.98 -36.58
CA HIS A 75 -14.14 22.31 -36.83
C HIS A 75 -14.67 23.13 -35.65
N SER A 76 -14.61 24.45 -35.76
CA SER A 76 -15.37 25.38 -34.91
C SER A 76 -16.80 25.42 -35.44
N CYS A 77 -17.79 25.10 -34.60
CA CYS A 77 -19.21 25.11 -34.98
C CYS A 77 -19.70 26.57 -35.03
N PRO A 78 -20.07 27.14 -36.21
CA PRO A 78 -20.40 28.56 -36.35
C PRO A 78 -21.60 29.01 -35.51
N GLY A 79 -22.53 28.09 -35.26
CA GLY A 79 -23.74 28.31 -34.46
C GLY A 79 -23.61 27.95 -32.96
N GLY A 80 -22.41 27.62 -32.49
CA GLY A 80 -22.16 27.12 -31.14
C GLY A 80 -22.60 25.67 -30.92
N TRP A 81 -21.97 24.99 -29.97
CA TRP A 81 -22.29 23.60 -29.64
C TRP A 81 -23.55 23.50 -28.79
N ARG A 82 -24.48 22.61 -29.15
CA ARG A 82 -25.60 22.23 -28.28
C ARG A 82 -25.22 21.01 -27.47
N TYR A 83 -25.24 21.15 -26.16
CA TYR A 83 -24.99 20.05 -25.23
C TYR A 83 -26.32 19.48 -24.73
N ASP A 84 -26.48 18.17 -24.83
CA ASP A 84 -27.60 17.44 -24.21
C ASP A 84 -27.23 17.23 -22.73
N THR A 85 -27.44 18.27 -21.92
CA THR A 85 -27.08 18.30 -20.51
C THR A 85 -28.27 17.95 -19.64
N GLN A 86 -28.05 17.06 -18.68
CA GLN A 86 -28.99 16.87 -17.58
C GLN A 86 -28.68 17.91 -16.49
N GLY A 87 -29.50 18.97 -16.41
CA GLY A 87 -29.57 19.96 -15.31
C GLY A 87 -28.24 20.52 -14.78
N TRP A 88 -27.56 19.79 -13.89
CA TRP A 88 -26.29 20.22 -13.27
C TRP A 88 -25.10 20.26 -14.24
N LEU A 89 -25.18 19.58 -15.39
CA LEU A 89 -24.19 19.66 -16.47
C LEU A 89 -24.34 20.91 -17.35
N GLU A 90 -25.41 21.70 -17.22
CA GLU A 90 -25.67 22.90 -18.05
C GLU A 90 -24.56 23.96 -17.91
N ASN A 91 -23.89 24.01 -16.76
CA ASN A 91 -22.80 24.95 -16.46
C ASN A 91 -21.51 24.21 -16.07
N ASN A 92 -21.13 23.20 -16.86
CA ASN A 92 -19.87 22.51 -16.64
C ASN A 92 -18.70 23.21 -17.36
N ILE A 93 -17.47 23.03 -16.88
CA ILE A 93 -16.25 23.64 -17.44
C ILE A 93 -16.09 23.33 -18.94
N ILE A 94 -16.52 22.14 -19.35
CA ILE A 94 -16.51 21.69 -20.75
C ILE A 94 -17.49 22.48 -21.61
N THR A 95 -18.69 22.73 -21.10
CA THR A 95 -19.72 23.51 -21.80
C THR A 95 -19.40 25.00 -21.85
N GLN A 96 -18.74 25.54 -20.81
CA GLN A 96 -18.38 26.95 -20.73
C GLN A 96 -17.19 27.33 -21.61
N TRP A 97 -16.20 26.43 -21.75
CA TRP A 97 -14.97 26.68 -22.52
C TRP A 97 -14.95 25.95 -23.87
N GLU A 98 -16.06 25.32 -24.25
CA GLU A 98 -16.23 24.57 -25.51
C GLU A 98 -15.06 23.60 -25.79
N LEU A 99 -14.70 22.80 -24.77
CA LEU A 99 -13.58 21.86 -24.79
C LEU A 99 -13.91 20.58 -25.59
N VAL A 100 -14.21 20.75 -26.87
CA VAL A 100 -14.71 19.71 -27.77
C VAL A 100 -13.84 19.64 -29.04
N CYS A 101 -13.82 18.50 -29.72
CA CYS A 101 -13.09 18.29 -30.97
C CYS A 101 -11.60 18.67 -30.88
N GLY A 102 -11.17 19.76 -31.52
CA GLY A 102 -9.76 20.18 -31.55
C GLY A 102 -9.16 20.48 -30.17
N ASP A 103 -10.01 20.80 -29.18
CA ASP A 103 -9.59 21.14 -27.82
C ASP A 103 -9.83 20.01 -26.79
N GLN A 104 -10.30 18.85 -27.24
CA GLN A 104 -10.64 17.73 -26.35
C GLN A 104 -9.46 17.18 -25.55
N TRP A 105 -8.23 17.35 -26.05
CA TRP A 105 -7.00 16.87 -25.41
C TRP A 105 -6.64 17.65 -24.13
N LYS A 106 -7.24 18.84 -23.92
CA LYS A 106 -6.97 19.68 -22.75
C LYS A 106 -7.51 19.06 -21.45
N VAL A 107 -8.64 18.36 -21.52
CA VAL A 107 -9.25 17.67 -20.36
C VAL A 107 -8.37 16.54 -19.80
N PRO A 108 -7.93 15.55 -20.60
CA PRO A 108 -7.02 14.51 -20.10
C PRO A 108 -5.64 15.07 -19.70
N LEU A 109 -5.19 16.18 -20.30
CA LEU A 109 -3.96 16.86 -19.88
C LEU A 109 -4.08 17.41 -18.44
N GLU A 110 -5.19 18.07 -18.11
CA GLU A 110 -5.48 18.54 -16.76
C GLU A 110 -5.39 17.41 -15.74
N HIS A 111 -6.07 16.28 -16.01
CA HIS A 111 -6.02 15.11 -15.15
C HIS A 111 -4.60 14.57 -14.95
N ILE A 112 -3.79 14.52 -16.01
CA ILE A 112 -2.39 14.09 -15.92
C ILE A 112 -1.59 15.07 -15.06
N CYS A 113 -1.77 16.38 -15.24
CA CYS A 113 -1.11 17.41 -14.44
C CYS A 113 -1.51 17.32 -12.96
N ASN A 114 -2.81 17.19 -12.68
CA ASN A 114 -3.32 17.05 -11.31
C ASN A 114 -2.76 15.78 -10.66
N LEU A 115 -2.85 14.62 -11.31
CA LEU A 115 -2.27 13.36 -10.82
C LEU A 115 -0.76 13.45 -10.60
N GLY A 116 -0.04 14.19 -11.45
CA GLY A 116 1.38 14.50 -11.25
C GLY A 116 1.64 15.31 -9.99
N GLY A 117 0.77 16.28 -9.69
CA GLY A 117 0.77 17.04 -8.43
C GLY A 117 0.54 16.14 -7.21
N TRP A 118 -0.46 15.24 -7.26
CA TRP A 118 -0.71 14.26 -6.20
C TRP A 118 0.47 13.31 -6.00
N LEU A 119 1.05 12.78 -7.08
CA LEU A 119 2.24 11.92 -7.04
C LEU A 119 3.40 12.63 -6.32
N PHE A 120 3.72 13.86 -6.74
CA PHE A 120 4.79 14.63 -6.13
C PHE A 120 4.48 14.96 -4.67
N GLY A 121 3.25 15.36 -4.38
CA GLY A 121 2.77 15.65 -3.03
C GLY A 121 2.91 14.46 -2.10
N TYR A 122 2.42 13.27 -2.46
CA TYR A 122 2.51 12.07 -1.60
C TYR A 122 3.96 11.69 -1.29
N ILE A 123 4.86 11.82 -2.27
CA ILE A 123 6.28 11.57 -2.05
C ILE A 123 6.83 12.62 -1.09
N VAL A 124 6.74 13.91 -1.43
CA VAL A 124 7.33 15.01 -0.65
C VAL A 124 6.77 15.08 0.76
N PHE A 125 5.45 15.08 0.94
CA PHE A 125 4.84 15.10 2.26
C PHE A 125 5.16 13.83 3.04
N GLY A 126 5.29 12.66 2.39
CA GLY A 126 5.80 11.45 3.04
C GLY A 126 7.21 11.64 3.61
N LEU A 127 8.11 12.30 2.88
CA LEU A 127 9.48 12.62 3.37
C LEU A 127 9.45 13.66 4.51
N VAL A 128 8.61 14.68 4.38
CA VAL A 128 8.47 15.74 5.38
C VAL A 128 7.92 15.17 6.68
N CYS A 129 6.93 14.26 6.62
CA CYS A 129 6.39 13.58 7.80
C CYS A 129 7.46 12.81 8.57
N ASP A 130 8.38 12.13 7.88
CA ASP A 130 9.47 11.39 8.55
C ASP A 130 10.59 12.33 9.07
N SER A 131 10.67 13.58 8.59
CA SER A 131 11.76 14.51 8.90
C SER A 131 11.36 15.65 9.86
N CYS A 132 10.08 16.02 9.91
CA CYS A 132 9.58 17.21 10.61
C CYS A 132 8.95 16.85 11.96
N HIS A 133 9.78 16.70 12.98
CA HIS A 133 9.41 16.34 14.35
C HIS A 133 8.70 17.45 15.16
N SER A 134 8.37 18.59 14.54
CA SER A 134 7.87 19.78 15.26
C SER A 134 6.38 20.06 15.04
N LEU A 135 5.73 19.40 14.07
CA LEU A 135 4.38 19.75 13.64
C LEU A 135 3.29 18.90 14.31
N PHE A 136 3.62 17.69 14.75
CA PHE A 136 2.66 16.74 15.33
C PHE A 136 3.24 16.04 16.56
N PRO A 137 2.40 15.67 17.56
CA PRO A 137 2.83 14.81 18.65
C PRO A 137 3.31 13.47 18.07
N GLU A 138 4.56 13.13 18.38
CA GLU A 138 5.23 11.98 17.77
C GLU A 138 4.67 10.67 18.28
N SER A 139 4.68 9.64 17.42
CA SER A 139 4.23 8.33 17.85
C SER A 139 5.22 7.73 18.86
N PRO A 140 4.77 7.22 20.02
CA PRO A 140 5.68 6.63 21.02
C PRO A 140 6.52 5.46 20.45
N ARG A 141 5.97 4.75 19.46
CA ARG A 141 6.66 3.68 18.73
C ARG A 141 7.85 4.18 17.91
N TRP A 142 7.72 5.36 17.30
CA TRP A 142 8.81 5.98 16.54
C TRP A 142 9.91 6.49 17.47
N LEU A 143 9.54 7.11 18.61
CA LEU A 143 10.50 7.58 19.61
C LEU A 143 11.30 6.42 20.22
N LEU A 144 10.65 5.28 20.46
CA LEU A 144 11.32 4.06 20.92
C LEU A 144 12.28 3.52 19.85
N ALA A 145 11.86 3.49 18.58
CA ALA A 145 12.69 3.02 17.46
C ALA A 145 13.92 3.92 17.22
N THR A 146 13.79 5.24 17.39
CA THR A 146 14.87 6.22 17.22
C THR A 146 15.77 6.40 18.45
N GLN A 147 15.52 5.63 19.53
CA GLN A 147 16.22 5.69 20.81
C GLN A 147 16.10 7.04 21.55
N GLN A 148 15.01 7.77 21.36
CA GLN A 148 14.71 9.01 22.10
C GLN A 148 13.85 8.70 23.34
N LEU A 149 14.44 7.99 24.32
CA LEU A 149 13.69 7.45 25.47
C LEU A 149 13.03 8.54 26.33
N GLU A 150 13.75 9.61 26.67
CA GLU A 150 13.20 10.65 27.56
C GLU A 150 11.96 11.31 26.96
N ARG A 151 12.01 11.65 25.67
CA ARG A 151 10.83 12.16 24.94
C ARG A 151 9.70 11.15 24.88
N CYS A 152 10.02 9.85 24.69
CA CYS A 152 9.01 8.80 24.72
C CYS A 152 8.28 8.74 26.07
N LYS A 153 9.02 8.86 27.19
CA LYS A 153 8.44 8.89 28.54
C LYS A 153 7.57 10.14 28.76
N GLU A 154 7.99 11.29 28.25
CA GLU A 154 7.22 12.54 28.29
C GLU A 154 5.90 12.45 27.52
N GLU A 155 5.93 11.93 26.29
CA GLU A 155 4.72 11.72 25.49
C GLU A 155 3.77 10.71 26.15
N LEU A 156 4.28 9.58 26.66
CA LEU A 156 3.45 8.60 27.38
C LEU A 156 2.76 9.22 28.61
N ARG A 157 3.46 10.09 29.35
CA ARG A 157 2.87 10.85 30.46
C ARG A 157 1.78 11.81 29.97
N LEU A 158 2.00 12.49 28.84
CA LEU A 158 1.03 13.41 28.24
C LEU A 158 -0.24 12.68 27.82
N PHE A 159 -0.14 11.54 27.16
CA PHE A 159 -1.29 10.71 26.80
C PHE A 159 -2.05 10.18 28.03
N SER A 160 -1.33 9.77 29.07
CA SER A 160 -1.95 9.30 30.33
C SER A 160 -2.75 10.43 30.99
N ARG A 161 -2.13 11.61 31.14
CA ARG A 161 -2.79 12.80 31.70
C ARG A 161 -4.00 13.23 30.88
N ALA A 162 -3.88 13.24 29.55
CA ALA A 162 -4.98 13.60 28.65
C ALA A 162 -6.16 12.61 28.74
N ASN A 163 -5.91 11.36 29.10
CA ASN A 163 -6.94 10.35 29.39
C ASN A 163 -7.45 10.39 30.84
N GLY A 164 -6.94 11.29 31.69
CA GLY A 164 -7.33 11.41 33.10
C GLY A 164 -6.83 10.26 33.98
N ILE A 165 -5.74 9.59 33.57
CA ILE A 165 -5.10 8.52 34.32
C ILE A 165 -3.80 9.07 34.91
N ASP A 166 -3.74 9.15 36.24
CA ASP A 166 -2.49 9.43 36.94
C ASP A 166 -1.65 8.16 36.96
N MET A 167 -0.49 8.20 36.30
CA MET A 167 0.39 7.04 36.24
C MET A 167 0.95 6.72 37.63
N PRO A 168 0.78 5.48 38.14
CA PRO A 168 1.27 5.10 39.46
C PRO A 168 2.81 5.07 39.52
N ASP A 169 3.38 5.49 40.66
CA ASP A 169 4.83 5.56 40.91
C ASP A 169 5.58 4.22 40.70
N ASN A 170 4.87 3.09 40.77
CA ASN A 170 5.39 1.74 40.51
C ASN A 170 5.89 1.51 39.07
N ILE A 171 5.62 2.41 38.12
CA ILE A 171 6.12 2.32 36.74
C ILE A 171 7.64 2.63 36.65
N SER A 172 8.21 3.26 37.68
CA SER A 172 9.65 3.51 37.82
C SER A 172 10.36 2.47 38.69
N GLY A 173 9.64 1.46 39.19
CA GLY A 173 10.22 0.36 39.97
C GLY A 173 11.08 -0.59 39.13
N PRO A 174 11.79 -1.55 39.73
CA PRO A 174 12.67 -2.48 39.01
C PRO A 174 11.95 -3.32 37.93
N ASP A 175 10.65 -3.58 38.11
CA ASP A 175 9.77 -4.26 37.12
C ASP A 175 8.87 -3.28 36.33
N GLY A 176 9.14 -1.98 36.46
CA GLY A 176 8.36 -0.91 35.86
C GLY A 176 8.56 -0.77 34.35
N LEU A 177 7.52 -0.30 33.66
CA LEU A 177 7.53 -0.15 32.20
C LEU A 177 8.65 0.79 31.70
N PHE A 178 9.00 1.84 32.45
CA PHE A 178 10.11 2.73 32.05
C PHE A 178 11.47 2.06 32.21
N THR A 179 11.61 1.17 33.18
CA THR A 179 12.81 0.36 33.42
C THR A 179 12.97 -0.71 32.34
N GLU A 180 11.88 -1.33 31.86
CA GLU A 180 11.90 -2.21 30.68
C GLU A 180 12.29 -1.43 29.40
N ILE A 181 11.83 -0.18 29.25
CA ILE A 181 12.21 0.70 28.13
C ILE A 181 13.71 1.05 28.21
N ASP A 182 14.21 1.41 29.39
CA ASP A 182 15.63 1.72 29.62
C ASP A 182 16.53 0.49 29.37
N CYS A 183 16.11 -0.71 29.80
CA CYS A 183 16.82 -1.98 29.58
C CYS A 183 16.73 -2.51 28.13
N SER A 184 15.78 -2.01 27.32
CA SER A 184 15.63 -2.44 25.92
C SER A 184 16.72 -1.90 24.99
N CYS A 185 17.61 -1.02 25.47
CA CYS A 185 18.75 -0.50 24.71
C CYS A 185 20.06 -1.21 25.08
N GLU A 186 20.71 -1.85 24.11
CA GLU A 186 22.06 -2.47 24.27
C GLU A 186 23.20 -1.44 24.48
N SER A 187 22.96 -0.13 24.32
CA SER A 187 23.99 0.92 24.39
C SER A 187 23.43 2.27 24.85
N VAL A 188 24.31 3.17 25.33
CA VAL A 188 24.00 4.57 25.70
C VAL A 188 23.06 5.20 24.66
N PRO A 189 21.89 5.73 25.06
CA PRO A 189 20.88 6.21 24.13
C PRO A 189 21.42 7.40 23.33
N ARG A 190 21.61 7.21 22.02
CA ARG A 190 21.91 8.28 21.08
C ARG A 190 20.82 8.32 20.02
N PRO A 191 20.27 9.49 19.69
CA PRO A 191 19.21 9.60 18.70
C PRO A 191 19.72 9.10 17.34
N ARG A 192 19.02 8.15 16.74
CA ARG A 192 19.32 7.63 15.40
C ARG A 192 18.37 8.24 14.38
N TYR A 193 18.91 9.11 13.54
CA TYR A 193 18.20 9.66 12.39
C TYR A 193 18.44 8.80 11.16
N TYR A 194 17.39 8.54 10.40
CA TYR A 194 17.43 7.73 9.21
C TYR A 194 17.06 8.59 8.00
N SER A 195 17.96 8.67 7.03
CA SER A 195 17.63 9.26 5.72
C SER A 195 16.79 8.28 4.91
N ILE A 196 15.82 8.76 4.12
CA ILE A 196 15.02 7.92 3.22
C ILE A 196 15.90 7.12 2.25
N CYS A 197 17.06 7.65 1.86
CA CYS A 197 18.01 6.94 1.02
C CYS A 197 18.48 5.61 1.65
N SER A 198 18.32 5.44 2.96
CA SER A 198 18.61 4.19 3.66
C SER A 198 17.66 3.03 3.28
N ILE A 199 16.45 3.31 2.78
CA ILE A 199 15.54 2.29 2.24
C ILE A 199 16.21 1.53 1.09
N PHE A 200 16.84 2.26 0.16
CA PHE A 200 17.54 1.66 -0.98
C PHE A 200 18.72 0.78 -0.55
N ARG A 201 19.28 1.04 0.64
CA ARG A 201 20.36 0.23 1.21
C ARG A 201 19.86 -1.13 1.70
N THR A 202 18.61 -1.20 2.16
CA THR A 202 17.95 -2.43 2.62
C THR A 202 17.20 -3.13 1.48
N ARG A 203 17.84 -4.15 0.90
CA ARG A 203 17.31 -4.85 -0.30
C ARG A 203 15.94 -5.48 -0.10
N LEU A 204 15.63 -5.97 1.10
CA LEU A 204 14.38 -6.67 1.36
C LEU A 204 13.20 -5.70 1.50
N ILE A 205 13.39 -4.62 2.26
CA ILE A 205 12.39 -3.59 2.48
C ILE A 205 12.05 -2.89 1.17
N TRP A 206 13.07 -2.47 0.41
CA TRP A 206 12.87 -1.84 -0.90
C TRP A 206 12.14 -2.77 -1.89
N ARG A 207 12.53 -4.05 -1.95
CA ARG A 207 11.83 -5.04 -2.78
C ARG A 207 10.36 -5.17 -2.40
N ASN A 208 10.05 -5.27 -1.11
CA ASN A 208 8.66 -5.40 -0.66
C ASN A 208 7.85 -4.13 -0.97
N ALA A 209 8.44 -2.94 -0.80
CA ALA A 209 7.82 -1.68 -1.17
C ALA A 209 7.54 -1.59 -2.68
N LEU A 210 8.49 -2.02 -3.53
CA LEU A 210 8.29 -2.08 -4.99
C LEU A 210 7.17 -3.04 -5.39
N ILE A 211 7.08 -4.22 -4.76
CA ILE A 211 6.01 -5.16 -5.09
C ILE A 211 4.65 -4.57 -4.71
N LEU A 212 4.52 -3.95 -3.53
CA LEU A 212 3.27 -3.31 -3.09
C LEU A 212 2.93 -2.05 -3.91
N GLY A 213 3.93 -1.30 -4.37
CA GLY A 213 3.76 -0.23 -5.34
C GLY A 213 3.24 -0.77 -6.68
N PHE A 214 3.82 -1.86 -7.18
CA PHE A 214 3.40 -2.48 -8.42
C PHE A 214 1.96 -3.04 -8.35
N THR A 215 1.57 -3.65 -7.23
CA THR A 215 0.20 -4.16 -7.04
C THR A 215 -0.82 -3.03 -6.98
N THR A 216 -0.50 -1.90 -6.33
CA THR A 216 -1.37 -0.72 -6.28
C THR A 216 -1.47 -0.01 -7.63
N PHE A 217 -0.36 0.08 -8.38
CA PHE A 217 -0.35 0.58 -9.76
C PHE A 217 -1.34 -0.19 -10.64
N ILE A 218 -1.25 -1.52 -10.66
CA ILE A 218 -2.13 -2.36 -11.48
C ILE A 218 -3.59 -2.26 -11.02
N GLY A 219 -3.84 -2.33 -9.70
CA GLY A 219 -5.18 -2.24 -9.14
C GLY A 219 -5.88 -0.93 -9.49
N CYS A 220 -5.15 0.19 -9.46
CA CYS A 220 -5.68 1.48 -9.89
C CYS A 220 -5.84 1.59 -11.41
N GLY A 221 -4.87 1.07 -12.18
CA GLY A 221 -4.85 1.17 -13.64
C GLY A 221 -5.90 0.33 -14.36
N ILE A 222 -6.31 -0.81 -13.79
CA ILE A 222 -7.32 -1.68 -14.42
C ILE A 222 -8.76 -1.25 -14.18
N ARG A 223 -8.98 -0.38 -13.19
CA ARG A 223 -10.29 0.07 -12.74
C ARG A 223 -11.07 0.85 -13.82
N PRO A 224 -10.46 1.77 -14.60
CA PRO A 224 -11.09 2.38 -15.77
C PRO A 224 -11.68 1.39 -16.78
N CYS A 225 -11.01 0.26 -16.98
CA CYS A 225 -11.48 -0.78 -17.90
C CYS A 225 -12.81 -1.41 -17.45
N PHE A 226 -12.98 -1.63 -16.14
CA PHE A 226 -14.25 -2.11 -15.59
C PHE A 226 -15.32 -1.01 -15.57
N MET A 227 -14.93 0.22 -15.24
CA MET A 227 -15.82 1.38 -15.20
C MET A 227 -16.51 1.62 -16.55
N ARG A 228 -15.78 1.50 -17.66
CA ARG A 228 -16.32 1.72 -19.02
C ARG A 228 -17.54 0.84 -19.31
N ASN A 229 -17.50 -0.45 -18.93
CA ASN A 229 -18.64 -1.35 -19.15
C ASN A 229 -19.88 -0.95 -18.33
N LEU A 230 -19.66 -0.38 -17.14
CA LEU A 230 -20.74 0.10 -16.27
C LEU A 230 -21.41 1.38 -16.81
N GLN A 231 -20.72 2.19 -17.64
CA GLN A 231 -21.28 3.42 -18.23
C GLN A 231 -22.55 3.19 -19.06
N THR A 232 -22.80 1.94 -19.48
CA THR A 232 -24.06 1.54 -20.15
C THR A 232 -25.31 1.68 -19.27
N LEU A 233 -25.16 1.72 -17.94
CA LEU A 233 -26.25 1.89 -16.98
C LEU A 233 -26.73 3.35 -16.84
N GLY A 234 -26.12 4.27 -17.59
CA GLY A 234 -26.40 5.70 -17.54
C GLY A 234 -25.23 6.50 -16.97
N PRO A 235 -25.34 7.84 -16.95
CA PRO A 235 -24.22 8.72 -16.62
C PRO A 235 -23.83 8.69 -15.14
N TYR A 236 -24.77 8.54 -14.19
CA TYR A 236 -24.48 8.65 -12.75
C TYR A 236 -24.15 7.36 -12.05
N ILE A 237 -24.88 6.31 -12.42
CA ILE A 237 -24.89 5.02 -11.74
C ILE A 237 -23.47 4.42 -11.59
N PRO A 238 -22.57 4.49 -12.58
CA PRO A 238 -21.23 3.93 -12.48
C PRO A 238 -20.39 4.56 -11.36
N TYR A 239 -20.50 5.88 -11.15
CA TYR A 239 -19.77 6.59 -10.10
C TYR A 239 -20.24 6.17 -8.70
N PHE A 240 -21.55 6.05 -8.49
CA PHE A 240 -22.10 5.53 -7.24
C PHE A 240 -21.75 4.06 -7.00
N LEU A 241 -21.79 3.23 -8.06
CA LEU A 241 -21.36 1.83 -7.97
C LEU A 241 -19.87 1.72 -7.63
N GLN A 242 -19.04 2.64 -8.11
CA GLN A 242 -17.61 2.66 -7.84
C GLN A 242 -17.28 3.10 -6.41
N ALA A 243 -18.02 4.10 -5.88
CA ALA A 243 -17.93 4.48 -4.48
C ALA A 243 -18.47 3.36 -3.56
N GLY A 244 -19.57 2.72 -3.96
CA GLY A 244 -20.14 1.58 -3.25
C GLY A 244 -19.22 0.37 -3.22
N SER A 245 -18.54 0.06 -4.33
CA SER A 245 -17.58 -1.04 -4.40
C SER A 245 -16.34 -0.80 -3.55
N GLU A 246 -15.98 0.45 -3.30
CA GLU A 246 -14.91 0.83 -2.36
C GLU A 246 -15.28 0.48 -0.90
N VAL A 247 -16.49 0.87 -0.47
CA VAL A 247 -17.02 0.56 0.86
C VAL A 247 -17.18 -0.97 1.03
N LEU A 248 -17.71 -1.63 0.00
CA LEU A 248 -17.88 -3.08 0.03
C LEU A 248 -16.54 -3.82 0.10
N ALA A 249 -15.51 -3.33 -0.60
CA ALA A 249 -14.15 -3.88 -0.51
C ALA A 249 -13.60 -3.77 0.91
N CYS A 250 -13.79 -2.62 1.58
CA CYS A 250 -13.41 -2.44 2.97
C CYS A 250 -14.06 -3.48 3.90
N ILE A 251 -15.38 -3.66 3.80
CA ILE A 251 -16.13 -4.64 4.61
C ILE A 251 -15.61 -6.06 4.34
N MET A 252 -15.41 -6.42 3.06
CA MET A 252 -14.88 -7.70 2.65
C MET A 252 -13.49 -7.97 3.24
N LEU A 253 -12.60 -6.98 3.24
CA LEU A 253 -11.26 -7.08 3.83
C LEU A 253 -11.31 -7.23 5.36
N CYS A 254 -12.16 -6.48 6.05
CA CYS A 254 -12.32 -6.59 7.50
C CYS A 254 -12.67 -8.02 7.94
N ILE A 255 -13.51 -8.71 7.15
CA ILE A 255 -13.89 -10.10 7.41
C ILE A 255 -12.76 -11.05 7.02
N THR A 256 -12.23 -10.96 5.80
CA THR A 256 -11.34 -12.00 5.26
C THR A 256 -9.91 -11.98 5.79
N VAL A 257 -9.33 -10.80 6.04
CA VAL A 257 -7.91 -10.64 6.37
C VAL A 257 -7.54 -11.35 7.68
N ASN A 258 -8.45 -11.33 8.67
CA ASN A 258 -8.21 -11.99 9.96
C ASN A 258 -8.26 -13.53 9.84
N HIS A 259 -9.09 -14.06 8.95
CA HIS A 259 -9.25 -15.51 8.77
C HIS A 259 -8.12 -16.10 7.91
N TRP A 260 -7.87 -15.56 6.72
CA TRP A 260 -6.96 -16.19 5.74
C TRP A 260 -5.54 -15.60 5.72
N GLY A 261 -5.32 -14.46 6.37
CA GLY A 261 -4.04 -13.75 6.33
C GLY A 261 -3.95 -12.77 5.15
N ARG A 262 -2.92 -11.93 5.17
CA ARG A 262 -2.85 -10.73 4.33
C ARG A 262 -2.40 -11.11 2.93
N ARG A 263 -1.40 -11.99 2.83
CA ARG A 263 -0.87 -12.44 1.54
C ARG A 263 -1.88 -13.29 0.76
N ALA A 264 -2.59 -14.20 1.44
CA ALA A 264 -3.56 -15.07 0.79
C ALA A 264 -4.73 -14.29 0.19
N VAL A 265 -5.28 -13.33 0.93
CA VAL A 265 -6.36 -12.46 0.44
C VAL A 265 -5.85 -11.59 -0.72
N LEU A 266 -4.65 -11.01 -0.61
CA LEU A 266 -4.07 -10.21 -1.69
C LEU A 266 -3.86 -11.02 -2.98
N LEU A 267 -3.35 -12.26 -2.86
CA LEU A 267 -3.21 -13.18 -3.99
C LEU A 267 -4.55 -13.53 -4.63
N LEU A 268 -5.55 -13.87 -3.81
CA LEU A 268 -6.88 -14.24 -4.32
C LEU A 268 -7.53 -13.08 -5.08
N CYS A 269 -7.54 -11.88 -4.49
CA CYS A 269 -8.15 -10.70 -5.12
C CYS A 269 -7.40 -10.29 -6.41
N THR A 270 -6.06 -10.39 -6.45
CA THR A 270 -5.30 -10.10 -7.67
C THR A 270 -5.55 -11.12 -8.78
N ILE A 271 -5.61 -12.41 -8.47
CA ILE A 271 -5.97 -13.47 -9.43
C ILE A 271 -7.38 -13.23 -9.97
N LEU A 272 -8.35 -12.96 -9.09
CA LEU A 272 -9.73 -12.72 -9.50
C LEU A 272 -9.86 -11.46 -10.36
N THR A 273 -9.13 -10.39 -10.04
CA THR A 273 -9.07 -9.17 -10.85
C THR A 273 -8.55 -9.45 -12.25
N GLY A 274 -7.43 -10.18 -12.38
CA GLY A 274 -6.87 -10.56 -13.68
C GLY A 274 -7.74 -11.54 -14.47
N PHE A 275 -8.43 -12.45 -13.77
CA PHE A 275 -9.38 -13.36 -14.40
C PHE A 275 -10.60 -12.61 -14.96
N CYS A 276 -11.20 -11.70 -14.17
CA CYS A 276 -12.30 -10.85 -14.63
C CYS A 276 -11.90 -10.01 -15.85
N SER A 277 -10.69 -9.45 -15.88
CA SER A 277 -10.23 -8.63 -17.01
C SER A 277 -10.01 -9.44 -18.28
N LEU A 278 -9.45 -10.65 -18.19
CA LEU A 278 -9.28 -11.57 -19.31
C LEU A 278 -10.62 -12.11 -19.82
N LEU A 279 -11.55 -12.41 -18.91
CA LEU A 279 -12.89 -12.89 -19.28
C LEU A 279 -13.67 -11.81 -20.04
N LEU A 280 -13.60 -10.56 -19.60
CA LEU A 280 -14.17 -9.43 -20.35
C LEU A 280 -13.50 -9.30 -21.71
N LEU A 281 -12.18 -9.40 -21.80
CA LEU A 281 -11.49 -9.31 -23.09
C LEU A 281 -11.92 -10.42 -24.07
N ALA A 282 -12.04 -11.66 -23.60
CA ALA A 282 -12.31 -12.81 -24.45
C ALA A 282 -13.79 -12.96 -24.85
N MET A 283 -14.72 -12.57 -23.96
CA MET A 283 -16.13 -12.96 -24.07
C MET A 283 -17.10 -11.79 -24.15
N THR A 284 -16.64 -10.53 -24.21
CA THR A 284 -17.54 -9.36 -24.31
C THR A 284 -18.55 -9.44 -25.46
N GLN A 285 -18.18 -10.07 -26.58
CA GLN A 285 -19.08 -10.25 -27.73
C GLN A 285 -20.08 -11.41 -27.58
N TYR A 286 -19.86 -12.32 -26.63
CA TYR A 286 -20.66 -13.54 -26.43
C TYR A 286 -21.49 -13.53 -25.13
N LEU A 287 -21.15 -12.66 -24.18
CA LEU A 287 -21.83 -12.53 -22.88
C LEU A 287 -23.11 -11.70 -22.99
N PHE A 288 -24.16 -12.12 -22.28
CA PHE A 288 -25.35 -11.28 -22.08
C PHE A 288 -24.96 -9.99 -21.33
N SER A 289 -25.63 -8.87 -21.63
CA SER A 289 -25.33 -7.56 -21.04
C SER A 289 -25.22 -7.59 -19.51
N GLY A 290 -26.12 -8.32 -18.83
CA GLY A 290 -26.09 -8.46 -17.37
C GLY A 290 -24.85 -9.19 -16.84
N ALA A 291 -24.33 -10.18 -17.57
CA ALA A 291 -23.13 -10.92 -17.17
C ALA A 291 -21.86 -10.05 -17.28
N THR A 292 -21.75 -9.25 -18.35
CA THR A 292 -20.66 -8.27 -18.52
C THR A 292 -20.62 -7.25 -17.39
N LEU A 293 -21.79 -6.76 -16.96
CA LEU A 293 -21.93 -5.84 -15.82
C LEU A 293 -21.52 -6.51 -14.51
N ALA A 294 -21.99 -7.73 -14.26
CA ALA A 294 -21.65 -8.47 -13.04
C ALA A 294 -20.14 -8.76 -12.93
N ILE A 295 -19.51 -9.19 -14.02
CA ILE A 295 -18.05 -9.43 -14.07
C ILE A 295 -17.27 -8.12 -13.87
N SER A 296 -17.74 -7.02 -14.46
CA SER A 296 -17.11 -5.70 -14.29
C SER A 296 -17.24 -5.18 -12.85
N ALA A 297 -18.40 -5.36 -12.22
CA ALA A 297 -18.61 -5.00 -10.82
C ALA A 297 -17.73 -5.85 -9.88
N LEU A 298 -17.64 -7.16 -10.12
CA LEU A 298 -16.78 -8.06 -9.34
C LEU A 298 -15.29 -7.73 -9.52
N GLY A 299 -14.85 -7.50 -10.75
CA GLY A 299 -13.48 -7.09 -11.06
C GLY A 299 -13.11 -5.75 -10.40
N SER A 300 -14.02 -4.78 -10.44
CA SER A 300 -13.86 -3.48 -9.79
C SER A 300 -13.76 -3.60 -8.26
N LEU A 301 -14.63 -4.39 -7.63
CA LEU A 301 -14.59 -4.69 -6.21
C LEU A 301 -13.24 -5.33 -5.80
N CYS A 302 -12.78 -6.31 -6.57
CA CYS A 302 -11.51 -6.98 -6.31
C CYS A 302 -10.31 -6.04 -6.50
N ALA A 303 -10.33 -5.19 -7.51
CA ALA A 303 -9.27 -4.21 -7.76
C ALA A 303 -9.16 -3.20 -6.59
N HIS A 304 -10.30 -2.71 -6.08
CA HIS A 304 -10.32 -1.86 -4.87
C HIS A 304 -9.77 -2.59 -3.65
N ALA A 305 -10.17 -3.83 -3.44
CA ALA A 305 -9.65 -4.66 -2.34
C ALA A 305 -8.12 -4.85 -2.45
N VAL A 306 -7.59 -5.04 -3.67
CA VAL A 306 -6.13 -5.14 -3.92
C VAL A 306 -5.41 -3.87 -3.52
N VAL A 307 -5.91 -2.70 -3.93
CA VAL A 307 -5.27 -1.40 -3.62
C VAL A 307 -5.28 -1.14 -2.11
N MET A 308 -6.44 -1.26 -1.47
CA MET A 308 -6.59 -1.04 -0.02
C MET A 308 -5.72 -1.99 0.80
N LEU A 309 -5.78 -3.29 0.49
CA LEU A 309 -5.00 -4.29 1.21
C LEU A 309 -3.50 -4.07 1.00
N SER A 310 -3.06 -3.66 -0.19
CA SER A 310 -1.65 -3.36 -0.45
C SER A 310 -1.16 -2.18 0.40
N ILE A 311 -1.97 -1.13 0.57
CA ILE A 311 -1.65 0.03 1.43
C ILE A 311 -1.60 -0.38 2.90
N PHE A 312 -2.58 -1.15 3.39
CA PHE A 312 -2.55 -1.65 4.77
C PHE A 312 -1.36 -2.58 5.03
N TYR A 313 -1.09 -3.47 4.08
CA TYR A 313 0.02 -4.41 4.16
C TYR A 313 1.37 -3.69 4.13
N ALA A 314 1.49 -2.58 3.40
CA ALA A 314 2.66 -1.73 3.44
C ALA A 314 2.92 -1.17 4.85
N GLY A 315 1.88 -0.76 5.57
CA GLY A 315 2.00 -0.32 6.97
C GLY A 315 2.54 -1.41 7.91
N GLU A 316 2.26 -2.69 7.63
CA GLU A 316 2.74 -3.83 8.42
C GLU A 316 4.17 -4.27 8.04
N VAL A 317 4.58 -4.10 6.78
CA VAL A 317 5.89 -4.54 6.27
C VAL A 317 6.96 -3.46 6.41
N LEU A 318 6.58 -2.18 6.31
CA LEU A 318 7.50 -1.05 6.42
C LEU A 318 7.84 -0.76 7.89
N PRO A 319 9.12 -0.51 8.20
CA PRO A 319 9.55 -0.16 9.55
C PRO A 319 8.93 1.17 10.00
N THR A 320 8.61 1.30 11.28
CA THR A 320 7.97 2.52 11.85
C THR A 320 8.69 3.81 11.47
N VAL A 321 10.02 3.78 11.39
CA VAL A 321 10.88 4.93 11.11
C VAL A 321 10.74 5.49 9.68
N LEU A 322 10.37 4.65 8.71
CA LEU A 322 10.30 5.00 7.29
C LEU A 322 8.92 4.69 6.71
N ARG A 323 7.92 4.56 7.58
CA ARG A 323 6.58 4.13 7.21
C ARG A 323 5.87 5.22 6.42
N ALA A 324 5.98 6.50 6.82
CA ALA A 324 5.28 7.56 6.13
C ALA A 324 5.85 7.77 4.72
N SER A 325 7.17 7.82 4.56
CA SER A 325 7.82 7.89 3.26
C SER A 325 7.50 6.68 2.38
N GLY A 326 7.56 5.46 2.92
CA GLY A 326 7.27 4.25 2.15
C GLY A 326 5.80 4.15 1.71
N LEU A 327 4.85 4.56 2.58
CA LEU A 327 3.44 4.67 2.21
C LEU A 327 3.21 5.76 1.16
N GLY A 328 3.83 6.94 1.32
CA GLY A 328 3.78 8.03 0.35
C GLY A 328 4.29 7.61 -1.03
N PHE A 329 5.38 6.82 -1.09
CA PHE A 329 5.89 6.24 -2.33
C PHE A 329 4.90 5.26 -2.98
N ILE A 330 4.30 4.36 -2.21
CA ILE A 330 3.33 3.37 -2.72
C ILE A 330 2.04 4.06 -3.21
N ILE A 331 1.50 5.00 -2.43
CA ILE A 331 0.32 5.78 -2.83
C ILE A 331 0.65 6.66 -4.04
N GLY A 332 1.85 7.24 -4.10
CA GLY A 332 2.35 7.96 -5.28
C GLY A 332 2.32 7.09 -6.54
N ILE A 333 2.89 5.88 -6.49
CA ILE A 333 2.85 4.93 -7.62
C ILE A 333 1.40 4.62 -8.05
N SER A 334 0.46 4.56 -7.09
CA SER A 334 -0.96 4.34 -7.40
C SER A 334 -1.57 5.48 -8.26
N MET A 335 -1.08 6.72 -8.14
CA MET A 335 -1.50 7.85 -8.99
C MET A 335 -1.06 7.66 -10.46
N ILE A 336 0.11 7.06 -10.69
CA ILE A 336 0.55 6.66 -12.04
C ILE A 336 -0.41 5.62 -12.61
N GLY A 337 -0.92 4.72 -11.77
CA GLY A 337 -1.96 3.75 -12.16
C GLY A 337 -3.24 4.46 -12.58
N ARG A 338 -3.70 5.46 -11.82
CA ARG A 338 -4.91 6.23 -12.16
C ARG A 338 -4.78 7.01 -13.47
N ALA A 339 -3.57 7.37 -13.89
CA ALA A 339 -3.32 8.02 -15.17
C ALA A 339 -3.69 7.14 -16.39
N ALA A 340 -3.92 5.83 -16.19
CA ALA A 340 -4.53 4.98 -17.21
C ALA A 340 -5.84 5.54 -17.78
N PHE A 341 -6.67 6.18 -16.94
CA PHE A 341 -7.96 6.74 -17.37
C PHE A 341 -7.82 7.79 -18.49
N PRO A 342 -7.12 8.93 -18.30
CA PRO A 342 -6.95 9.93 -19.35
C PRO A 342 -6.16 9.39 -20.56
N ILE A 343 -5.27 8.41 -20.36
CA ILE A 343 -4.52 7.78 -21.47
C ILE A 343 -5.45 6.95 -22.37
N ILE A 344 -6.35 6.15 -21.79
CA ILE A 344 -7.37 5.39 -22.55
C ILE A 344 -8.26 6.36 -23.32
N GLU A 345 -8.61 7.48 -22.69
CA GLU A 345 -9.47 8.50 -23.28
C GLU A 345 -8.83 9.21 -24.48
N LEU A 346 -7.51 9.48 -24.44
CA LEU A 346 -6.75 10.03 -25.56
C LEU A 346 -6.62 9.09 -26.77
N GLN A 347 -6.72 7.76 -26.56
CA GLN A 347 -6.44 6.76 -27.59
C GLN A 347 -7.68 6.25 -28.35
N GLU A 348 -8.81 6.98 -28.26
CA GLU A 348 -10.20 6.79 -28.74
C GLU A 348 -10.63 5.54 -29.54
N LYS A 349 -9.78 4.88 -30.36
CA LYS A 349 -10.16 3.69 -31.15
C LYS A 349 -9.25 2.45 -30.95
N ALA A 350 -7.97 2.59 -30.55
CA ALA A 350 -7.02 1.47 -30.46
C ALA A 350 -6.57 1.11 -29.03
N GLY A 351 -6.77 2.02 -28.07
CA GLY A 351 -6.24 1.85 -26.70
C GLY A 351 -6.90 0.75 -25.89
N PHE A 352 -8.19 0.48 -26.10
CA PHE A 352 -8.97 -0.41 -25.22
C PHE A 352 -8.45 -1.85 -25.17
N PHE A 353 -8.29 -2.48 -26.34
CA PHE A 353 -7.78 -3.84 -26.43
C PHE A 353 -6.35 -3.94 -25.88
N LEU A 354 -5.50 -2.98 -26.25
CA LEU A 354 -4.12 -2.92 -25.80
C LEU A 354 -4.03 -2.80 -24.27
N HIS A 355 -4.85 -1.95 -23.67
CA HIS A 355 -4.81 -1.69 -22.23
C HIS A 355 -5.27 -2.92 -21.42
N HIS A 356 -6.33 -3.62 -21.86
CA HIS A 356 -6.76 -4.86 -21.24
C HIS A 356 -5.68 -5.95 -21.30
N VAL A 357 -5.01 -6.12 -22.44
CA VAL A 357 -3.95 -7.13 -22.61
C VAL A 357 -2.74 -6.79 -21.74
N VAL A 358 -2.25 -5.55 -21.82
CA VAL A 358 -1.06 -5.10 -21.09
C VAL A 358 -1.29 -5.20 -19.58
N LEU A 359 -2.40 -4.65 -19.06
CA LEU A 359 -2.68 -4.70 -17.62
C LEU A 359 -2.96 -6.12 -17.12
N SER A 360 -3.62 -6.97 -17.91
CA SER A 360 -3.82 -8.37 -17.52
C SER A 360 -2.49 -9.14 -17.47
N SER A 361 -1.55 -8.86 -18.38
CA SER A 361 -0.20 -9.43 -18.31
C SER A 361 0.55 -8.96 -17.04
N PHE A 362 0.40 -7.69 -16.67
CA PHE A 362 0.97 -7.14 -15.45
C PHE A 362 0.31 -7.73 -14.20
N CYS A 363 -0.99 -8.05 -14.21
CA CYS A 363 -1.64 -8.82 -13.14
C CYS A 363 -0.95 -10.16 -12.89
N ILE A 364 -0.59 -10.90 -13.95
CA ILE A 364 0.13 -12.18 -13.81
C ILE A 364 1.51 -11.98 -13.18
N LEU A 365 2.26 -10.96 -13.64
CA LEU A 365 3.55 -10.59 -13.03
C LEU A 365 3.40 -10.16 -11.57
N SER A 366 2.31 -9.49 -11.23
CA SER A 366 1.96 -9.08 -9.86
C SER A 366 1.69 -10.28 -8.97
N VAL A 367 0.93 -11.27 -9.45
CA VAL A 367 0.69 -12.52 -8.71
C VAL A 367 2.02 -13.23 -8.41
N LEU A 368 2.90 -13.36 -9.41
CA LEU A 368 4.23 -13.93 -9.22
C LEU A 368 5.04 -13.12 -8.20
N SER A 369 4.95 -11.80 -8.24
CA SER A 369 5.64 -10.90 -7.32
C SER A 369 5.11 -11.01 -5.89
N ILE A 370 3.79 -11.14 -5.70
CA ILE A 370 3.16 -11.29 -4.38
C ILE A 370 3.61 -12.60 -3.69
N LEU A 371 3.95 -13.64 -4.45
CA LEU A 371 4.51 -14.87 -3.88
C LEU A 371 5.85 -14.66 -3.15
N LEU A 372 6.55 -13.55 -3.41
CA LEU A 372 7.78 -13.20 -2.72
C LEU A 372 7.54 -12.46 -1.38
N LEU A 373 6.31 -12.01 -1.10
CA LEU A 373 6.00 -11.29 0.12
C LEU A 373 5.91 -12.21 1.36
N PRO A 374 6.33 -11.73 2.55
CA PRO A 374 6.26 -12.46 3.80
C PRO A 374 4.90 -12.32 4.49
N GLU A 375 4.26 -13.41 4.93
CA GLU A 375 3.03 -13.32 5.73
C GLU A 375 3.26 -12.55 7.04
N THR A 376 2.39 -11.57 7.32
CA THR A 376 2.45 -10.69 8.51
C THR A 376 1.43 -11.06 9.59
N LYS A 377 0.50 -11.99 9.32
CA LYS A 377 -0.49 -12.42 10.31
C LYS A 377 0.16 -12.85 11.63
N ARG A 378 -0.28 -12.25 12.73
CA ARG A 378 0.19 -12.47 14.11
C ARG A 378 1.69 -12.22 14.33
N LYS A 379 2.32 -11.37 13.51
CA LYS A 379 3.68 -10.87 13.74
C LYS A 379 3.61 -9.43 14.24
N SER A 380 4.53 -9.05 15.12
CA SER A 380 4.68 -7.67 15.56
C SER A 380 5.20 -6.78 14.43
N LEU A 381 4.82 -5.50 14.45
CA LEU A 381 5.26 -4.53 13.45
C LEU A 381 6.78 -4.32 13.57
N PRO A 382 7.50 -4.17 12.45
CA PRO A 382 8.92 -3.85 12.48
C PRO A 382 9.12 -2.43 13.00
N GLU A 383 9.87 -2.29 14.10
CA GLU A 383 10.20 -0.98 14.68
C GLU A 383 11.48 -0.42 14.03
N ASN A 384 12.46 -1.28 13.73
CA ASN A 384 13.75 -0.86 13.20
C ASN A 384 14.07 -1.47 11.82
N LEU A 385 14.95 -0.83 11.05
CA LEU A 385 15.43 -1.34 9.75
C LEU A 385 15.93 -2.79 9.82
N ARG A 386 16.71 -3.15 10.85
CA ARG A 386 17.23 -4.52 11.05
C ARG A 386 16.09 -5.53 11.22
N GLN A 387 15.02 -5.15 11.92
CA GLN A 387 13.85 -6.00 12.13
C GLN A 387 13.05 -6.15 10.83
N GLY A 388 12.91 -5.07 10.05
CA GLY A 388 12.32 -5.12 8.71
C GLY A 388 13.09 -6.06 7.75
N ASP A 389 14.41 -5.99 7.74
CA ASP A 389 15.27 -6.88 6.92
C ASP A 389 15.25 -8.35 7.40
N SER A 390 14.92 -8.57 8.68
CA SER A 390 14.78 -9.92 9.24
C SER A 390 13.44 -10.59 8.90
N LEU A 391 12.46 -9.83 8.38
CA LEU A 391 11.12 -10.32 8.04
C LEU A 391 11.16 -11.17 6.75
N ARG A 392 11.77 -12.35 6.84
CA ARG A 392 11.87 -13.28 5.72
C ARG A 392 10.61 -14.12 5.55
N ARG A 393 10.39 -14.54 4.31
CA ARG A 393 9.42 -15.59 3.99
C ARG A 393 9.78 -16.88 4.74
N PRO A 394 8.81 -17.62 5.29
CA PRO A 394 9.02 -19.04 5.54
C PRO A 394 9.30 -19.74 4.20
N PRO A 395 10.18 -20.75 4.14
CA PRO A 395 10.44 -21.51 2.92
C PRO A 395 9.15 -22.15 2.38
N LEU A 396 8.98 -22.14 1.05
CA LEU A 396 7.80 -22.69 0.36
C LEU A 396 7.71 -24.22 0.48
N LEU A 397 8.85 -24.90 0.65
CA LEU A 397 8.87 -26.30 1.05
C LEU A 397 8.70 -26.38 2.56
N ILE A 398 7.64 -27.08 2.97
CA ILE A 398 7.54 -27.72 4.29
C ILE A 398 8.88 -28.44 4.49
N GLN A 399 9.69 -27.97 5.45
CA GLN A 399 10.74 -28.84 5.96
C GLN A 399 10.02 -30.08 6.49
N PRO A 400 10.41 -31.31 6.08
CA PRO A 400 9.88 -32.50 6.72
C PRO A 400 10.07 -32.29 8.21
N HIS A 401 8.98 -32.49 8.94
CA HIS A 401 8.93 -32.50 10.39
C HIS A 401 10.21 -33.21 10.85
N GLN A 402 11.18 -32.48 11.43
CA GLN A 402 12.25 -33.18 12.12
C GLN A 402 11.54 -33.95 13.21
N ASP A 403 11.53 -35.27 13.06
CA ASP A 403 10.94 -36.19 14.01
C ASP A 403 11.40 -35.78 15.40
N ALA A 404 10.43 -35.52 16.26
CA ALA A 404 10.69 -35.28 17.66
C ALA A 404 11.35 -36.54 18.20
N VAL A 405 12.68 -36.50 18.36
CA VAL A 405 13.44 -37.59 18.99
C VAL A 405 12.90 -37.71 20.42
N PRO A 406 12.19 -38.79 20.77
CA PRO A 406 11.39 -38.82 21.97
C PRO A 406 12.22 -39.36 23.13
N LEU A 407 13.28 -38.66 23.58
CA LEU A 407 14.09 -39.10 24.73
C LEU A 407 14.66 -37.97 25.60
N LEU A 408 13.94 -36.86 25.78
CA LEU A 408 14.26 -35.90 26.85
C LEU A 408 12.98 -35.42 27.56
N PRO A 409 12.95 -35.40 28.90
CA PRO A 409 11.76 -34.99 29.65
C PRO A 409 11.42 -33.52 29.35
N HIS A 410 10.12 -33.24 29.29
CA HIS A 410 9.52 -31.92 29.06
C HIS A 410 10.07 -30.86 30.02
N THR A 411 11.14 -30.16 29.61
CA THR A 411 11.47 -28.85 30.16
C THR A 411 10.70 -27.81 29.36
N LYS A 412 9.99 -26.92 30.08
CA LYS A 412 9.22 -25.81 29.53
C LYS A 412 9.98 -25.16 28.37
N LYS A 413 9.34 -25.09 27.21
CA LYS A 413 9.84 -24.47 25.98
C LYS A 413 10.05 -22.98 26.24
N VAL A 414 11.22 -22.59 26.74
CA VAL A 414 11.65 -21.19 26.74
C VAL A 414 11.86 -20.81 25.28
N ARG A 415 11.06 -19.86 24.82
CA ARG A 415 11.17 -19.29 23.47
C ARG A 415 12.49 -18.52 23.41
N MET A 416 13.55 -19.20 22.99
CA MET A 416 14.85 -18.58 22.73
C MET A 416 14.72 -17.71 21.48
N ASP A 417 14.76 -16.40 21.67
CA ASP A 417 14.97 -15.45 20.58
C ASP A 417 16.28 -15.78 19.87
N TYR A 418 16.22 -15.95 18.55
CA TYR A 418 17.38 -16.25 17.74
C TYR A 418 18.35 -15.05 17.76
N ASN A 419 19.40 -15.16 18.57
CA ASN A 419 20.48 -14.17 18.63
C ASN A 419 21.71 -14.71 17.84
N PRO A 420 22.07 -14.09 16.70
CA PRO A 420 23.19 -14.55 15.87
C PRO A 420 24.55 -14.51 16.60
N ASP A 421 24.70 -13.64 17.61
CA ASP A 421 25.92 -13.54 18.42
C ASP A 421 26.07 -14.72 19.38
N SER A 422 24.96 -15.39 19.70
CA SER A 422 24.98 -16.61 20.50
C SER A 422 25.56 -17.78 19.71
N TYR A 423 25.25 -17.89 18.41
CA TYR A 423 25.83 -18.90 17.54
C TYR A 423 27.33 -18.63 17.29
N ALA A 424 27.71 -17.37 17.08
CA ALA A 424 29.12 -16.98 16.97
C ALA A 424 29.90 -17.28 18.25
N ARG A 425 29.31 -17.00 19.43
CA ARG A 425 29.90 -17.37 20.73
C ARG A 425 29.99 -18.88 20.90
N LEU A 426 28.94 -19.63 20.59
CA LEU A 426 28.96 -21.09 20.67
C LEU A 426 30.04 -21.67 19.76
N ALA A 427 30.08 -21.26 18.49
CA ALA A 427 31.09 -21.70 17.53
C ALA A 427 32.50 -21.34 17.99
N SER A 428 32.70 -20.15 18.59
CA SER A 428 33.99 -19.75 19.14
C SER A 428 34.39 -20.58 20.38
N SER A 429 33.43 -20.91 21.24
CA SER A 429 33.64 -21.75 22.43
C SER A 429 33.91 -23.20 22.06
N THR A 430 33.17 -23.76 21.10
CA THR A 430 33.41 -25.10 20.56
C THR A 430 34.77 -25.17 19.87
N LYS A 431 35.15 -24.13 19.09
CA LYS A 431 36.49 -24.05 18.50
C LYS A 431 37.57 -24.01 19.57
N LYS A 432 37.40 -23.22 20.64
CA LYS A 432 38.34 -23.18 21.78
C LYS A 432 38.44 -24.53 22.49
N MET A 433 37.33 -25.25 22.65
CA MET A 433 37.28 -26.55 23.31
C MET A 433 37.99 -27.63 22.49
N ILE A 434 37.74 -27.71 21.18
CA ILE A 434 38.43 -28.63 20.26
C ILE A 434 39.95 -28.33 20.20
N THR A 435 40.32 -27.05 20.25
CA THR A 435 41.73 -26.65 20.25
C THR A 435 42.41 -27.06 21.56
N ARG A 436 41.70 -26.96 22.70
CA ARG A 436 42.20 -27.36 24.02
C ARG A 436 42.38 -28.89 24.13
N ASP A 437 41.49 -29.68 23.53
CA ASP A 437 41.63 -31.15 23.46
C ASP A 437 42.81 -31.59 22.56
N ARG A 438 43.05 -30.89 21.45
CA ARG A 438 44.24 -31.13 20.60
C ARG A 438 45.55 -30.79 21.29
N LEU A 439 45.56 -29.76 22.15
CA LEU A 439 46.73 -29.40 22.97
C LEU A 439 46.94 -30.37 24.14
N GLY A 440 45.86 -30.89 24.74
CA GLY A 440 45.92 -31.91 25.78
C GLY A 440 46.45 -33.26 25.28
N THR A 441 46.02 -33.69 24.09
CA THR A 441 46.52 -34.91 23.44
C THR A 441 47.98 -34.80 23.00
N LYS A 442 48.44 -33.62 22.57
CA LYS A 442 49.87 -33.37 22.26
C LYS A 442 50.77 -33.44 23.51
N LYS A 443 50.37 -32.80 24.62
CA LYS A 443 51.10 -32.89 25.90
C LYS A 443 51.10 -34.29 26.49
N GLY A 444 50.00 -35.04 26.31
CA GLY A 444 49.91 -36.44 26.73
C GLY A 444 50.82 -37.39 25.93
N ALA A 445 51.05 -37.11 24.64
CA ALA A 445 51.97 -37.86 23.80
C ALA A 445 53.45 -37.52 24.09
N GLU A 446 53.75 -36.25 24.36
CA GLU A 446 55.11 -35.77 24.69
C GLU A 446 55.59 -36.29 26.07
N ASN A 447 54.70 -36.31 27.07
CA ASN A 447 55.02 -36.90 28.39
C ASN A 447 55.17 -38.42 28.36
N ARG A 448 54.54 -39.12 27.40
CA ARG A 448 54.66 -40.58 27.26
C ARG A 448 55.92 -41.00 26.49
N ALA A 449 56.53 -40.07 25.74
CA ALA A 449 57.83 -40.26 25.10
C ALA A 449 59.00 -40.03 26.07
N LEU A 450 58.84 -39.17 27.08
CA LEU A 450 59.86 -38.89 28.12
C LEU A 450 59.94 -39.94 29.25
N THR A 451 59.03 -40.90 29.31
CA THR A 451 59.03 -42.00 30.30
C THR A 451 59.44 -43.35 29.71
N ARG A 452 59.97 -43.37 28.50
CA ARG A 452 60.59 -44.54 27.86
C ARG A 452 62.01 -44.17 27.45
N ASP A 453 62.87 -44.00 28.45
CA ASP A 453 64.33 -44.16 28.37
C ASP A 453 64.83 -44.54 29.76
#